data_AF-A0A3P9MXY9-F1
#
_entry.id   AF-A0A3P9MXY9-F1
#
_cell.length_a   1.000
_cell.length_b   1.000
_cell.length_c   1.000
_cell.angle_alpha   90.00
_cell.angle_beta   90.00
_cell.angle_gamma   90.00
#
_symmetry.space_group_name_H-M   'P 1'
#
loop_
_entity.id
_entity.type
_entity.pdbx_description
1 polymer ?
#
loop_
_entity_poly.entity_id
_entity_poly.type
_entity_poly.pdbx_seq_one_letter_code
_entity_poly.pdbx_strand_id
1 'polypeptide(L)'
;MEKLSNKEIENFVKLRASNSYLFSGLRNSSKWAWRAILKHMGLHHRMTHRQASKKFENLKKRYKELKNPPPGVKVVPQSWPFFSLMDDAMEGRLQSSAPVLKALPNNSNVSDFLIAPTRKRRKVSNTGLAESEEVNGSIQDVDISTNCEPQERKSEQLLVQREKPYQDVAALDRERALLERERAATERERAVMERERAVMERERAVMEREKLMLEKDRDALRCERLTLEKEKAKWLRLLVQKERAEEVTEDDSKVMNSDAVDKRERVLSLLEKLAENI
;
A
#
# COMPACT_ATOMS: atom_id res chain seq x y z
N MET A 1 -3.05 -27.63 -14.88
CA MET A 1 -3.58 -26.25 -14.74
C MET A 1 -3.07 -25.43 -15.88
N GLU A 2 -3.96 -24.97 -16.74
CA GLU A 2 -3.63 -24.13 -17.88
C GLU A 2 -3.10 -22.76 -17.42
N LYS A 3 -2.14 -22.18 -18.15
CA LYS A 3 -1.60 -20.86 -17.83
C LYS A 3 -2.55 -19.79 -18.38
N LEU A 4 -2.91 -18.80 -17.56
CA LEU A 4 -3.59 -17.60 -18.07
C LEU A 4 -2.73 -16.93 -19.14
N SER A 5 -3.35 -16.59 -20.27
CA SER A 5 -2.79 -15.78 -21.35
C SER A 5 -2.43 -14.37 -20.87
N ASN A 6 -1.57 -13.69 -21.62
CA ASN A 6 -1.14 -12.33 -21.28
C ASN A 6 -2.32 -11.35 -21.19
N LYS A 7 -3.29 -11.46 -22.12
CA LYS A 7 -4.51 -10.64 -22.16
C LYS A 7 -5.44 -10.93 -20.97
N GLU A 8 -5.53 -12.18 -20.50
CA GLU A 8 -6.24 -12.51 -19.26
C GLU A 8 -5.51 -11.90 -18.05
N ILE A 9 -4.17 -11.94 -17.99
CA ILE A 9 -3.39 -11.34 -16.89
C ILE A 9 -3.58 -9.82 -16.86
N GLU A 10 -3.55 -9.15 -18.01
CA GLU A 10 -3.82 -7.71 -18.14
C GLU A 10 -5.19 -7.35 -17.58
N ASN A 11 -6.26 -7.98 -18.11
CA ASN A 11 -7.62 -7.72 -17.66
C ASN A 11 -7.82 -8.05 -16.17
N PHE A 12 -7.16 -9.10 -15.67
CA PHE A 12 -7.20 -9.49 -14.25
C PHE A 12 -6.58 -8.43 -13.33
N VAL A 13 -5.42 -7.86 -13.71
CA VAL A 13 -4.77 -6.78 -12.95
C VAL A 13 -5.60 -5.49 -13.03
N LYS A 14 -6.08 -5.12 -14.22
CA LYS A 14 -6.98 -3.97 -14.44
C LYS A 14 -8.20 -4.04 -13.53
N LEU A 15 -8.95 -5.14 -13.61
CA LEU A 15 -10.14 -5.37 -12.79
C LEU A 15 -9.84 -5.34 -11.30
N ARG A 16 -8.71 -5.91 -10.83
CA ARG A 16 -8.32 -5.80 -9.42
C ARG A 16 -8.06 -4.35 -9.04
N ALA A 17 -7.32 -3.59 -9.85
CA ALA A 17 -6.90 -2.23 -9.53
C ALA A 17 -8.09 -1.28 -9.43
N SER A 18 -9.01 -1.31 -10.41
CA SER A 18 -10.24 -0.51 -10.40
C SER A 18 -11.21 -0.93 -9.29
N ASN A 19 -11.18 -2.20 -8.86
CA ASN A 19 -12.03 -2.73 -7.80
C ASN A 19 -11.32 -2.85 -6.44
N SER A 20 -10.37 -1.96 -6.15
CA SER A 20 -9.62 -1.93 -4.89
C SER A 20 -10.52 -1.82 -3.65
N TYR A 21 -11.61 -1.06 -3.73
CA TYR A 21 -12.61 -0.89 -2.66
C TYR A 21 -13.30 -2.20 -2.24
N LEU A 22 -13.38 -3.22 -3.12
CA LEU A 22 -13.89 -4.55 -2.75
C LEU A 22 -12.94 -5.33 -1.83
N PHE A 23 -11.70 -4.89 -1.67
CA PHE A 23 -10.69 -5.52 -0.81
C PHE A 23 -10.56 -4.84 0.55
N SER A 24 -11.67 -4.30 1.07
CA SER A 24 -11.84 -3.51 2.30
C SER A 24 -11.45 -4.16 3.64
N GLY A 25 -10.70 -5.26 3.65
CA GLY A 25 -10.27 -5.97 4.87
C GLY A 25 -11.38 -6.72 5.64
N LEU A 26 -12.65 -6.41 5.40
CA LEU A 26 -13.80 -7.04 6.05
C LEU A 26 -13.83 -8.56 5.85
N ARG A 27 -14.38 -9.30 6.84
CA ARG A 27 -14.44 -10.78 6.84
C ARG A 27 -15.08 -11.31 5.56
N ASN A 28 -14.38 -12.21 4.88
CA ASN A 28 -14.74 -12.78 3.57
C ASN A 28 -14.84 -11.78 2.38
N SER A 29 -14.62 -10.48 2.57
CA SER A 29 -14.75 -9.46 1.50
C SER A 29 -13.84 -9.77 0.30
N SER A 30 -12.55 -10.02 0.57
CA SER A 30 -11.58 -10.47 -0.44
C SER A 30 -12.01 -11.73 -1.21
N LYS A 31 -12.66 -12.71 -0.56
CA LYS A 31 -13.17 -13.92 -1.23
C LYS A 31 -14.27 -13.58 -2.24
N TRP A 32 -15.17 -12.65 -1.90
CA TRP A 32 -16.25 -12.21 -2.78
C TRP A 32 -15.75 -11.29 -3.91
N ALA A 33 -14.79 -10.41 -3.62
CA ALA A 33 -14.10 -9.58 -4.60
C ALA A 33 -13.43 -10.43 -5.70
N TRP A 34 -12.63 -11.44 -5.30
CA TRP A 34 -12.01 -12.36 -6.24
C TRP A 34 -13.04 -13.18 -7.04
N ARG A 35 -14.14 -13.61 -6.42
CA ARG A 35 -15.24 -14.28 -7.14
C ARG A 35 -15.91 -13.38 -8.18
N ALA A 36 -16.10 -12.09 -7.89
CA ALA A 36 -16.67 -11.13 -8.82
C ALA A 36 -15.78 -10.94 -10.06
N ILE A 37 -14.48 -10.73 -9.86
CA ILE A 37 -13.49 -10.62 -10.95
C ILE A 37 -13.46 -11.91 -11.80
N LEU A 38 -13.40 -13.08 -11.14
CA LEU A 38 -13.42 -14.39 -11.81
C LEU A 38 -14.71 -14.65 -12.59
N LYS A 39 -15.87 -14.21 -12.08
CA LYS A 39 -17.15 -14.36 -12.78
C LYS A 39 -17.22 -13.44 -14.00
N HIS A 40 -16.83 -12.17 -13.87
CA HIS A 40 -16.79 -11.20 -14.96
C HIS A 40 -15.85 -11.63 -16.10
N MET A 41 -14.70 -12.23 -15.78
CA MET A 41 -13.77 -12.76 -16.79
C MET A 41 -14.13 -14.15 -17.34
N GLY A 42 -15.21 -14.79 -16.88
CA GLY A 42 -15.51 -16.19 -17.21
C GLY A 42 -14.56 -17.24 -16.61
N LEU A 43 -13.55 -16.85 -15.84
CA LEU A 43 -12.50 -17.74 -15.30
C LEU A 43 -12.90 -18.55 -14.05
N HIS A 44 -14.11 -18.36 -13.54
CA HIS A 44 -14.62 -18.96 -12.30
C HIS A 44 -14.65 -20.50 -12.28
N HIS A 45 -14.70 -21.15 -13.46
CA HIS A 45 -14.64 -22.60 -13.64
C HIS A 45 -13.21 -23.14 -13.87
N ARG A 46 -12.23 -22.26 -14.15
CA ARG A 46 -10.80 -22.59 -14.32
C ARG A 46 -9.95 -22.28 -13.08
N MET A 47 -10.34 -21.26 -12.31
CA MET A 47 -9.55 -20.74 -11.19
C MET A 47 -10.43 -20.38 -9.98
N THR A 48 -10.07 -20.88 -8.80
CA THR A 48 -10.71 -20.51 -7.52
C THR A 48 -10.24 -19.13 -7.03
N HIS A 49 -11.03 -18.49 -6.17
CA HIS A 49 -10.66 -17.25 -5.47
C HIS A 49 -9.31 -17.31 -4.74
N ARG A 50 -8.91 -18.49 -4.22
CA ARG A 50 -7.61 -18.68 -3.56
C ARG A 50 -6.45 -18.65 -4.56
N GLN A 51 -6.62 -19.32 -5.70
CA GLN A 51 -5.64 -19.31 -6.79
C GLN A 51 -5.53 -17.91 -7.42
N ALA A 52 -6.65 -17.20 -7.61
CA ALA A 52 -6.67 -15.81 -8.06
C ALA A 52 -5.87 -14.89 -7.13
N SER A 53 -6.17 -14.95 -5.82
CA SER A 53 -5.41 -14.22 -4.80
C SER A 53 -3.91 -14.53 -4.88
N LYS A 54 -3.53 -15.82 -4.89
CA LYS A 54 -2.12 -16.22 -4.94
C LYS A 54 -1.43 -15.81 -6.25
N LYS A 55 -2.14 -15.82 -7.39
CA LYS A 55 -1.64 -15.32 -8.67
C LYS A 55 -1.33 -13.82 -8.58
N PHE A 56 -2.22 -13.02 -8.00
CA PHE A 56 -2.00 -11.58 -7.79
C PHE A 56 -0.84 -11.30 -6.81
N GLU A 57 -0.75 -12.04 -5.70
CA GLU A 57 0.39 -11.93 -4.77
C GLU A 57 1.73 -12.27 -5.44
N ASN A 58 1.76 -13.29 -6.30
CA ASN A 58 2.96 -13.64 -7.05
C ASN A 58 3.34 -12.54 -8.07
N LEU A 59 2.37 -11.89 -8.73
CA LEU A 59 2.62 -10.74 -9.60
C LEU A 59 3.21 -9.56 -8.81
N LYS A 60 2.61 -9.20 -7.66
CA LYS A 60 3.16 -8.16 -6.75
C LYS A 60 4.56 -8.48 -6.26
N LYS A 61 4.84 -9.74 -5.90
CA LYS A 61 6.17 -10.15 -5.45
C LYS A 61 7.20 -9.90 -6.55
N ARG A 62 6.90 -10.34 -7.79
CA ARG A 62 7.80 -10.14 -8.93
C ARG A 62 7.99 -8.65 -9.26
N TYR A 63 6.92 -7.85 -9.21
CA TYR A 63 7.01 -6.40 -9.33
C TYR A 63 7.96 -5.78 -8.28
N LYS A 64 7.83 -6.15 -7.00
CA LYS A 64 8.72 -5.67 -5.93
C LYS A 64 10.19 -6.07 -6.12
N GLU A 65 10.44 -7.31 -6.55
CA GLU A 65 11.79 -7.80 -6.89
C GLU A 65 12.45 -6.97 -8.02
N LEU A 66 11.66 -6.42 -8.95
CA LEU A 66 12.14 -5.61 -10.07
C LEU A 66 12.26 -4.11 -9.73
N LYS A 67 11.35 -3.57 -8.90
CA LYS A 67 11.34 -2.15 -8.48
C LYS A 67 12.45 -1.86 -7.45
N ASN A 68 12.70 -2.81 -6.53
CA ASN A 68 13.69 -2.69 -5.45
C ASN A 68 14.69 -3.86 -5.52
N PRO A 69 15.65 -3.84 -6.45
CA PRO A 69 16.64 -4.92 -6.56
C PRO A 69 17.57 -4.96 -5.33
N PRO A 70 18.09 -6.15 -4.94
CA PRO A 70 19.14 -6.24 -3.92
C PRO A 70 20.37 -5.41 -4.30
N PRO A 71 21.07 -4.78 -3.34
CA PRO A 71 22.22 -3.94 -3.62
C PRO A 71 23.28 -4.71 -4.41
N GLY A 72 23.69 -4.13 -5.56
CA GLY A 72 24.64 -4.72 -6.50
C GLY A 72 24.03 -5.39 -7.74
N VAL A 73 22.73 -5.68 -7.78
CA VAL A 73 22.09 -6.33 -8.94
C VAL A 73 21.43 -5.30 -9.87
N LYS A 74 21.98 -5.11 -11.07
CA LYS A 74 21.32 -4.34 -12.14
C LYS A 74 20.21 -5.17 -12.77
N VAL A 75 18.98 -5.00 -12.28
CA VAL A 75 17.79 -5.66 -12.84
C VAL A 75 17.12 -4.71 -13.84
N VAL A 76 16.82 -5.19 -15.05
CA VAL A 76 16.12 -4.41 -16.08
C VAL A 76 14.61 -4.56 -15.88
N PRO A 77 13.86 -3.55 -15.40
CA PRO A 77 12.44 -3.74 -15.06
C PRO A 77 11.58 -3.98 -16.31
N GLN A 78 11.98 -3.38 -17.43
CA GLN A 78 11.41 -3.57 -18.78
C GLN A 78 11.48 -5.03 -19.28
N SER A 79 12.30 -5.90 -18.68
CA SER A 79 12.40 -7.32 -19.08
C SER A 79 11.14 -8.15 -18.76
N TRP A 80 10.22 -7.62 -17.95
CA TRP A 80 8.99 -8.31 -17.59
C TRP A 80 7.76 -7.61 -18.19
N PRO A 81 7.00 -8.26 -19.10
CA PRO A 81 5.89 -7.62 -19.83
C PRO A 81 4.79 -6.99 -18.96
N PHE A 82 4.67 -7.41 -17.70
CA PHE A 82 3.67 -6.89 -16.76
C PHE A 82 4.23 -5.85 -15.78
N PHE A 83 5.48 -5.38 -15.96
CA PHE A 83 6.08 -4.41 -15.05
C PHE A 83 5.30 -3.09 -15.03
N SER A 84 5.16 -2.39 -16.17
CA SER A 84 4.38 -1.13 -16.25
C SER A 84 2.95 -1.33 -15.76
N LEU A 85 2.28 -2.38 -16.24
CA LEU A 85 0.92 -2.74 -15.83
C LEU A 85 0.77 -2.86 -14.30
N MET A 86 1.72 -3.50 -13.62
CA MET A 86 1.72 -3.62 -12.16
C MET A 86 2.14 -2.32 -11.47
N ASP A 87 3.04 -1.54 -12.07
CA ASP A 87 3.48 -0.25 -11.56
C ASP A 87 2.32 0.74 -11.51
N ASP A 88 1.66 0.93 -12.66
CA ASP A 88 0.48 1.77 -12.83
C ASP A 88 -0.71 1.28 -11.96
N ALA A 89 -0.84 -0.02 -11.72
CA ALA A 89 -1.88 -0.59 -10.85
C ALA A 89 -1.60 -0.42 -9.35
N MET A 90 -0.33 -0.29 -8.96
CA MET A 90 0.10 -0.04 -7.58
C MET A 90 0.13 1.46 -7.27
N GLU A 91 0.55 2.28 -8.24
CA GLU A 91 0.57 3.75 -8.20
C GLU A 91 -0.78 4.37 -8.62
N GLY A 92 -1.88 3.60 -8.56
CA GLY A 92 -3.28 4.07 -8.62
C GLY A 92 -3.83 4.51 -9.98
N ARG A 93 -2.98 4.57 -11.03
CA ARG A 93 -3.34 5.09 -12.36
C ARG A 93 -4.42 4.28 -13.09
N LEU A 94 -4.67 3.02 -12.71
CA LEU A 94 -5.72 2.17 -13.30
C LEU A 94 -7.07 2.16 -12.55
N GLN A 95 -7.33 3.08 -11.62
CA GLN A 95 -8.60 3.10 -10.89
C GLN A 95 -9.86 3.24 -11.80
N SER A 96 -9.72 3.84 -12.99
CA SER A 96 -10.79 3.96 -14.01
C SER A 96 -10.64 3.00 -15.21
N SER A 97 -9.62 2.14 -15.26
CA SER A 97 -9.28 1.35 -16.44
C SER A 97 -10.17 0.11 -16.67
N ALA A 98 -11.08 -0.22 -15.76
CA ALA A 98 -11.98 -1.37 -15.88
C ALA A 98 -13.32 -1.12 -15.16
N PRO A 99 -14.39 -1.86 -15.51
CA PRO A 99 -15.70 -1.70 -14.89
C PRO A 99 -15.68 -1.88 -13.36
N VAL A 100 -16.43 -1.00 -12.69
CA VAL A 100 -16.70 -1.03 -11.25
C VAL A 100 -17.71 -2.17 -10.96
N LEU A 101 -17.21 -3.28 -10.40
CA LEU A 101 -17.96 -4.49 -10.12
C LEU A 101 -18.68 -4.39 -8.78
N LYS A 102 -20.00 -4.62 -8.77
CA LYS A 102 -20.75 -4.78 -7.52
C LYS A 102 -20.28 -6.06 -6.80
N ALA A 103 -20.05 -5.96 -5.49
CA ALA A 103 -19.72 -7.13 -4.67
C ALA A 103 -20.80 -8.21 -4.84
N LEU A 104 -20.39 -9.45 -5.13
CA LEU A 104 -21.34 -10.56 -5.20
C LEU A 104 -21.98 -10.78 -3.82
N PRO A 105 -23.32 -10.79 -3.69
CA PRO A 105 -23.97 -10.96 -2.41
C PRO A 105 -23.69 -12.34 -1.83
N ASN A 106 -23.72 -12.42 -0.50
CA ASN A 106 -23.34 -13.59 0.31
C ASN A 106 -24.12 -14.88 -0.03
N ASN A 107 -25.26 -14.75 -0.71
CA ASN A 107 -26.17 -15.83 -1.10
C ASN A 107 -26.21 -16.08 -2.64
N SER A 108 -25.23 -15.58 -3.40
CA SER A 108 -25.14 -15.89 -4.84
C SER A 108 -24.70 -17.35 -5.06
N ASN A 109 -25.45 -18.07 -5.91
CA ASN A 109 -25.38 -19.51 -6.14
C ASN A 109 -23.94 -20.05 -6.08
N VAL A 110 -23.67 -20.89 -5.07
CA VAL A 110 -22.34 -21.47 -4.83
C VAL A 110 -21.94 -22.40 -5.99
N SER A 111 -22.95 -22.95 -6.69
CA SER A 111 -22.91 -23.91 -7.79
C SER A 111 -22.06 -23.49 -9.00
N ASP A 112 -22.03 -22.20 -9.36
CA ASP A 112 -21.29 -21.70 -10.52
C ASP A 112 -19.76 -21.84 -10.37
N PHE A 113 -19.25 -21.93 -9.15
CA PHE A 113 -17.83 -21.78 -8.87
C PHE A 113 -17.18 -23.10 -8.51
N LEU A 114 -15.92 -23.29 -8.93
CA LEU A 114 -15.07 -24.35 -8.41
C LEU A 114 -15.09 -24.36 -6.87
N ILE A 115 -15.63 -25.43 -6.30
CA ILE A 115 -15.51 -25.74 -4.88
C ILE A 115 -14.03 -26.00 -4.63
N ALA A 116 -13.37 -25.06 -3.95
CA ALA A 116 -11.99 -25.25 -3.52
C ALA A 116 -11.90 -26.56 -2.73
N PRO A 117 -10.99 -27.50 -3.07
CA PRO A 117 -10.90 -28.77 -2.37
C PRO A 117 -10.73 -28.54 -0.87
N THR A 118 -11.79 -28.77 -0.10
CA THR A 118 -11.64 -28.98 1.33
C THR A 118 -10.79 -30.23 1.46
N ARG A 119 -9.80 -30.21 2.36
CA ARG A 119 -9.04 -31.41 2.70
C ARG A 119 -9.98 -32.37 3.47
N LYS A 120 -10.90 -33.02 2.76
CA LYS A 120 -11.53 -34.26 3.23
C LYS A 120 -10.37 -35.20 3.55
N ARG A 121 -10.26 -35.64 4.80
CA ARG A 121 -9.37 -36.74 5.17
C ARG A 121 -9.81 -37.95 4.34
N ARG A 122 -9.10 -38.24 3.24
CA ARG A 122 -9.36 -39.43 2.43
C ARG A 122 -8.84 -40.62 3.23
N LYS A 123 -9.75 -41.34 3.89
CA LYS A 123 -9.50 -42.72 4.26
C LYS A 123 -9.37 -43.49 2.95
N VAL A 124 -8.18 -43.99 2.66
CA VAL A 124 -7.89 -44.66 1.38
C VAL A 124 -8.43 -46.09 1.46
N SER A 125 -9.66 -46.29 0.99
CA SER A 125 -10.11 -47.57 0.47
C SER A 125 -9.63 -47.65 -0.98
N ASN A 126 -8.69 -48.57 -1.25
CA ASN A 126 -8.07 -48.68 -2.56
C ASN A 126 -8.78 -49.76 -3.39
N THR A 127 -9.73 -49.36 -4.22
CA THR A 127 -10.28 -50.18 -5.31
C THR A 127 -10.02 -49.43 -6.62
N GLY A 128 -9.39 -50.12 -7.58
CA GLY A 128 -9.01 -49.55 -8.88
C GLY A 128 -9.28 -50.54 -10.01
N LEU A 129 -10.10 -50.10 -10.95
CA LEU A 129 -10.48 -50.65 -12.25
C LEU A 129 -10.86 -49.39 -13.09
N ALA A 130 -10.62 -49.27 -14.39
CA ALA A 130 -9.88 -50.11 -15.34
C ALA A 130 -9.45 -49.21 -16.55
N GLU A 131 -9.19 -49.87 -17.69
CA GLU A 131 -9.19 -49.39 -19.08
C GLU A 131 -7.83 -49.00 -19.71
N SER A 132 -7.52 -49.38 -20.96
CA SER A 132 -8.16 -50.31 -21.92
C SER A 132 -7.17 -50.62 -23.07
N GLU A 133 -7.37 -51.72 -23.80
CA GLU A 133 -7.30 -51.78 -25.28
C GLU A 133 -7.76 -53.15 -25.81
N GLU A 134 -8.32 -53.18 -27.03
CA GLU A 134 -8.96 -54.35 -27.66
C GLU A 134 -8.08 -54.98 -28.77
N VAL A 135 -8.45 -56.22 -29.16
CA VAL A 135 -8.56 -56.78 -30.54
C VAL A 135 -7.95 -58.20 -30.70
N ASN A 136 -8.85 -59.13 -31.06
CA ASN A 136 -8.68 -60.43 -31.76
C ASN A 136 -7.33 -61.17 -31.82
N GLY A 137 -7.37 -62.45 -31.46
CA GLY A 137 -6.43 -63.48 -31.91
C GLY A 137 -6.81 -64.87 -31.40
N SER A 138 -7.32 -65.74 -32.28
CA SER A 138 -7.61 -67.15 -31.96
C SER A 138 -6.36 -68.02 -32.14
N ILE A 139 -6.15 -69.03 -31.27
CA ILE A 139 -5.65 -70.40 -31.57
C ILE A 139 -5.36 -71.15 -30.24
N GLN A 140 -5.47 -72.48 -30.29
CA GLN A 140 -5.32 -73.43 -29.18
C GLN A 140 -3.84 -73.69 -28.85
N ASP A 141 -3.51 -74.12 -27.62
CA ASP A 141 -3.14 -75.52 -27.30
C ASP A 141 -2.27 -75.73 -26.04
N VAL A 142 -2.32 -76.99 -25.57
CA VAL A 142 -1.46 -77.72 -24.61
C VAL A 142 -1.49 -77.37 -23.11
N ASP A 143 -1.95 -78.36 -22.34
CA ASP A 143 -1.74 -78.56 -20.90
C ASP A 143 -0.29 -78.97 -20.60
N ILE A 144 0.43 -78.19 -19.78
CA ILE A 144 1.63 -78.66 -19.07
C ILE A 144 1.52 -78.29 -17.60
N SER A 145 1.07 -79.28 -16.82
CA SER A 145 1.22 -79.31 -15.36
C SER A 145 2.69 -79.27 -14.94
N THR A 146 3.15 -78.11 -14.46
CA THR A 146 4.34 -78.01 -13.60
C THR A 146 3.96 -77.37 -12.27
N ASN A 147 3.91 -78.21 -11.24
CA ASN A 147 3.64 -77.86 -9.85
C ASN A 147 4.79 -77.03 -9.26
N CYS A 148 4.57 -75.74 -8.98
CA CYS A 148 5.52 -74.86 -8.28
C CYS A 148 4.92 -74.34 -6.98
N GLU A 149 5.76 -74.18 -5.95
CA GLU A 149 5.34 -74.26 -4.54
C GLU A 149 4.46 -73.10 -4.01
N PRO A 150 3.58 -73.37 -3.03
CA PRO A 150 2.92 -72.33 -2.22
C PRO A 150 3.84 -71.57 -1.25
N GLN A 151 5.13 -71.89 -1.18
CA GLN A 151 6.04 -71.47 -0.11
C GLN A 151 6.50 -70.00 -0.26
N GLU A 152 6.87 -69.57 -1.47
CA GLU A 152 7.53 -68.27 -1.73
C GLU A 152 6.66 -67.06 -1.35
N ARG A 153 5.34 -67.14 -1.56
CA ARG A 153 4.39 -66.06 -1.24
C ARG A 153 4.34 -65.72 0.25
N LYS A 154 4.64 -66.67 1.14
CA LYS A 154 4.74 -66.42 2.59
C LYS A 154 6.03 -65.66 2.93
N SER A 155 7.13 -65.97 2.24
CA SER A 155 8.42 -65.29 2.37
C SER A 155 8.32 -63.82 2.00
N GLU A 156 7.70 -63.53 0.85
CA GLU A 156 7.46 -62.16 0.36
C GLU A 156 6.54 -61.37 1.31
N GLN A 157 5.44 -61.98 1.79
CA GLN A 157 4.55 -61.33 2.76
C GLN A 157 5.22 -61.03 4.10
N LEU A 158 6.20 -61.83 4.52
CA LEU A 158 7.00 -61.57 5.73
C LEU A 158 8.01 -60.43 5.53
N LEU A 159 8.69 -60.38 4.38
CA LEU A 159 9.58 -59.28 4.01
C LEU A 159 8.83 -57.94 3.94
N VAL A 160 7.70 -57.88 3.21
CA VAL A 160 6.88 -56.67 3.09
C VAL A 160 6.33 -56.21 4.45
N GLN A 161 5.99 -57.15 5.36
CA GLN A 161 5.60 -56.79 6.74
C GLN A 161 6.77 -56.23 7.56
N ARG A 162 8.00 -56.71 7.34
CA ARG A 162 9.20 -56.25 8.03
C ARG A 162 9.70 -54.89 7.52
N GLU A 163 9.44 -54.56 6.26
CA GLU A 163 9.85 -53.28 5.64
C GLU A 163 8.88 -52.11 5.92
N LYS A 164 7.57 -52.37 6.02
CA LYS A 164 6.54 -51.37 6.37
C LYS A 164 6.94 -50.42 7.51
N PRO A 165 7.36 -50.88 8.70
CA PRO A 165 7.72 -49.97 9.79
C PRO A 165 8.90 -49.03 9.43
N TYR A 166 9.89 -49.47 8.66
CA TYR A 166 11.00 -48.61 8.23
C TYR A 166 10.56 -47.54 7.24
N GLN A 167 9.61 -47.87 6.34
CA GLN A 167 9.01 -46.91 5.41
C GLN A 167 8.18 -45.84 6.14
N ASP A 168 7.44 -46.24 7.19
CA ASP A 168 6.67 -45.32 8.03
C ASP A 168 7.58 -44.39 8.87
N VAL A 169 8.66 -44.90 9.47
CA VAL A 169 9.63 -44.04 10.20
C VAL A 169 10.26 -43.01 9.23
N ALA A 170 10.70 -43.45 8.05
CA ALA A 170 11.23 -42.56 7.03
C ALA A 170 10.18 -41.55 6.47
N ALA A 171 8.88 -41.86 6.55
CA ALA A 171 7.82 -40.91 6.22
C ALA A 171 7.65 -39.85 7.32
N LEU A 172 7.66 -40.26 8.59
CA LEU A 172 7.56 -39.36 9.74
C LEU A 172 8.77 -38.41 9.86
N ASP A 173 9.98 -38.87 9.55
CA ASP A 173 11.17 -38.01 9.57
C ASP A 173 11.13 -36.94 8.47
N ARG A 174 10.59 -37.28 7.29
CA ARG A 174 10.32 -36.28 6.23
C ARG A 174 9.27 -35.26 6.68
N GLU A 175 8.22 -35.69 7.40
CA GLU A 175 7.21 -34.78 7.95
C GLU A 175 7.80 -33.85 9.02
N ARG A 176 8.61 -34.37 9.96
CA ARG A 176 9.33 -33.57 10.96
C ARG A 176 10.22 -32.50 10.30
N ALA A 177 11.00 -32.89 9.30
CA ALA A 177 11.88 -31.96 8.57
C ALA A 177 11.11 -30.86 7.81
N LEU A 178 9.89 -31.14 7.33
CA LEU A 178 9.01 -30.12 6.75
C LEU A 178 8.45 -29.16 7.80
N LEU A 179 7.97 -29.69 8.93
CA LEU A 179 7.47 -28.87 10.04
C LEU A 179 8.55 -27.97 10.66
N GLU A 180 9.79 -28.45 10.74
CA GLU A 180 10.93 -27.66 11.20
C GLU A 180 11.29 -26.54 10.22
N ARG A 181 11.26 -26.81 8.90
CA ARG A 181 11.39 -25.77 7.86
C ARG A 181 10.27 -24.74 7.92
N GLU A 182 9.03 -25.15 8.15
CA GLU A 182 7.90 -24.21 8.35
C GLU A 182 8.07 -23.37 9.62
N ARG A 183 8.46 -23.97 10.76
CA ARG A 183 8.77 -23.23 11.99
C ARG A 183 9.85 -22.18 11.75
N ALA A 184 10.99 -22.57 11.17
CA ALA A 184 12.08 -21.67 10.86
C ALA A 184 11.68 -20.59 9.82
N ALA A 185 10.72 -20.85 8.94
CA ALA A 185 10.17 -19.81 8.06
C ALA A 185 9.34 -18.79 8.85
N THR A 186 8.42 -19.26 9.71
CA THR A 186 7.59 -18.36 10.55
C THR A 186 8.41 -17.55 11.55
N GLU A 187 9.53 -18.08 12.03
CA GLU A 187 10.46 -17.37 12.92
C GLU A 187 11.20 -16.25 12.18
N ARG A 188 11.65 -16.50 10.94
CA ARG A 188 12.21 -15.45 10.08
C ARG A 188 11.18 -14.36 9.77
N GLU A 189 9.93 -14.72 9.51
CA GLU A 189 8.84 -13.75 9.32
C GLU A 189 8.61 -12.90 10.57
N ARG A 190 8.57 -13.50 11.78
CA ARG A 190 8.49 -12.76 13.05
C ARG A 190 9.64 -11.77 13.22
N ALA A 191 10.87 -12.22 12.96
CA ALA A 191 12.05 -11.37 13.07
C ALA A 191 12.07 -10.23 12.02
N VAL A 192 11.40 -10.38 10.88
CA VAL A 192 11.19 -9.26 9.93
C VAL A 192 10.17 -8.28 10.49
N MET A 193 9.01 -8.76 10.97
CA MET A 193 7.98 -7.91 11.59
C MET A 193 8.50 -7.12 12.80
N GLU A 194 9.41 -7.69 13.59
CA GLU A 194 10.07 -7.02 14.72
C GLU A 194 11.00 -5.89 14.25
N ARG A 195 11.80 -6.12 13.21
CA ARG A 195 12.63 -5.08 12.59
C ARG A 195 11.77 -3.94 12.02
N GLU A 196 10.66 -4.26 11.34
CA GLU A 196 9.72 -3.27 10.83
C GLU A 196 9.11 -2.43 11.96
N ARG A 197 8.70 -3.05 13.09
CA ARG A 197 8.22 -2.30 14.27
C ARG A 197 9.28 -1.33 14.80
N ALA A 198 10.53 -1.76 14.90
CA ALA A 198 11.63 -0.92 15.35
C ALA A 198 11.98 0.21 14.35
N VAL A 199 11.68 0.06 13.05
CA VAL A 199 11.77 1.17 12.09
C VAL A 199 10.65 2.18 12.32
N MET A 200 9.40 1.73 12.40
CA MET A 200 8.23 2.60 12.67
C MET A 200 8.34 3.37 14.00
N GLU A 201 9.01 2.80 15.00
CA GLU A 201 9.30 3.46 16.28
C GLU A 201 10.35 4.58 16.14
N ARG A 202 11.43 4.34 15.38
CA ARG A 202 12.42 5.37 15.06
C ARG A 202 11.80 6.52 14.26
N GLU A 203 10.97 6.21 13.26
CA GLU A 203 10.24 7.21 12.48
C GLU A 203 9.33 8.07 13.36
N ARG A 204 8.55 7.46 14.27
CA ARG A 204 7.76 8.20 15.26
C ARG A 204 8.62 9.13 16.11
N ALA A 205 9.79 8.68 16.55
CA ALA A 205 10.71 9.50 17.32
C ALA A 205 11.34 10.64 16.50
N VAL A 206 11.43 10.54 15.17
CA VAL A 206 11.83 11.65 14.28
C VAL A 206 10.68 12.66 14.17
N MET A 207 9.46 12.20 13.86
CA MET A 207 8.26 13.07 13.76
C MET A 207 8.00 13.87 15.06
N GLU A 208 8.17 13.26 16.24
CA GLU A 208 8.05 13.96 17.52
C GLU A 208 9.10 15.08 17.68
N ARG A 209 10.34 14.86 17.23
CA ARG A 209 11.40 15.91 17.26
C ARG A 209 11.10 17.04 16.28
N GLU A 210 10.64 16.72 15.08
CA GLU A 210 10.24 17.72 14.08
C GLU A 210 9.07 18.57 14.58
N LYS A 211 8.06 17.95 15.19
CA LYS A 211 6.93 18.63 15.82
C LYS A 211 7.39 19.60 16.93
N LEU A 212 8.33 19.20 17.78
CA LEU A 212 8.91 20.06 18.82
C LEU A 212 9.73 21.22 18.24
N MET A 213 10.39 21.04 17.09
CA MET A 213 11.07 22.13 16.38
C MET A 213 10.05 23.13 15.81
N LEU A 214 9.03 22.65 15.10
CA LEU A 214 7.96 23.48 14.54
C LEU A 214 7.17 24.25 15.62
N GLU A 215 6.99 23.67 16.81
CA GLU A 215 6.40 24.36 17.95
C GLU A 215 7.28 25.51 18.46
N LYS A 216 8.60 25.30 18.58
CA LYS A 216 9.55 26.38 18.92
C LYS A 216 9.57 27.47 17.87
N ASP A 217 9.58 27.12 16.58
CA ASP A 217 9.58 28.09 15.48
C ASP A 217 8.28 28.92 15.47
N ARG A 218 7.13 28.29 15.69
CA ARG A 218 5.84 28.97 15.87
C ARG A 218 5.87 29.98 17.03
N ASP A 219 6.45 29.59 18.15
CA ASP A 219 6.51 30.44 19.34
C ASP A 219 7.57 31.56 19.20
N ALA A 220 8.66 31.32 18.48
CA ALA A 220 9.62 32.35 18.07
C ALA A 220 8.96 33.41 17.15
N LEU A 221 8.23 32.97 16.11
CA LEU A 221 7.46 33.87 15.23
C LEU A 221 6.38 34.66 16.00
N ARG A 222 5.77 34.06 17.03
CA ARG A 222 4.84 34.76 17.93
C ARG A 222 5.56 35.86 18.73
N CYS A 223 6.76 35.60 19.23
CA CYS A 223 7.58 36.60 19.92
C CYS A 223 8.03 37.73 18.98
N GLU A 224 8.48 37.40 17.77
CA GLU A 224 8.87 38.38 16.74
C GLU A 224 7.70 39.30 16.35
N ARG A 225 6.49 38.74 16.20
CA ARG A 225 5.30 39.55 15.95
C ARG A 225 5.02 40.54 17.09
N LEU A 226 5.17 40.11 18.35
CA LEU A 226 5.00 40.99 19.51
C LEU A 226 6.08 42.07 19.61
N THR A 227 7.32 41.82 19.14
CA THR A 227 8.34 42.87 19.05
C THR A 227 8.02 43.88 17.95
N LEU A 228 7.61 43.42 16.76
CA LEU A 228 7.19 44.30 15.66
C LEU A 228 5.95 45.13 16.02
N GLU A 229 4.99 44.58 16.76
CA GLU A 229 3.83 45.32 17.28
C GLU A 229 4.25 46.45 18.24
N LYS A 230 5.22 46.18 19.14
CA LYS A 230 5.79 47.21 20.05
C LYS A 230 6.55 48.30 19.31
N GLU A 231 7.34 47.93 18.30
CA GLU A 231 8.07 48.88 17.46
C GLU A 231 7.10 49.74 16.63
N LYS A 232 6.08 49.13 16.01
CA LYS A 232 5.01 49.86 15.33
C LYS A 232 4.30 50.83 16.27
N ALA A 233 3.99 50.43 17.50
CA ALA A 233 3.41 51.31 18.51
C ALA A 233 4.39 52.41 19.02
N LYS A 234 5.71 52.21 18.92
CA LYS A 234 6.71 53.25 19.17
C LYS A 234 6.75 54.25 18.00
N TRP A 235 6.80 53.77 16.76
CA TRP A 235 6.74 54.60 15.55
C TRP A 235 5.47 55.44 15.47
N LEU A 236 4.30 54.87 15.76
CA LEU A 236 3.04 55.62 15.79
C LEU A 236 3.04 56.73 16.86
N ARG A 237 3.64 56.48 18.03
CA ARG A 237 3.79 57.54 19.06
C ARG A 237 4.75 58.65 18.63
N LEU A 238 5.86 58.30 17.97
CA LEU A 238 6.78 59.29 17.41
C LEU A 238 6.13 60.11 16.28
N LEU A 239 5.28 59.48 15.46
CA LEU A 239 4.54 60.18 14.41
C LEU A 239 3.55 61.21 14.99
N VAL A 240 2.73 60.80 15.96
CA VAL A 240 1.81 61.72 16.66
C VAL A 240 2.56 62.83 17.42
N GLN A 241 3.75 62.55 17.95
CA GLN A 241 4.60 63.59 18.54
C GLN A 241 5.15 64.56 17.50
N LYS A 242 5.51 64.08 16.30
CA LYS A 242 5.96 64.90 15.18
C LYS A 242 4.84 65.81 14.66
N GLU A 243 3.65 65.25 14.40
CA GLU A 243 2.47 66.00 13.96
C GLU A 243 2.14 67.15 14.93
N ARG A 244 2.14 66.88 16.25
CA ARG A 244 1.93 67.91 17.28
C ARG A 244 3.05 68.95 17.35
N ALA A 245 4.29 68.56 17.10
CA ALA A 245 5.40 69.51 17.07
C ALA A 245 5.31 70.41 15.83
N GLU A 246 4.91 69.86 14.69
CA GLU A 246 4.70 70.59 13.44
C GLU A 246 3.53 71.60 13.60
N GLU A 247 2.38 71.17 14.15
CA GLU A 247 1.24 72.05 14.48
C GLU A 247 1.64 73.23 15.39
N VAL A 248 2.40 72.98 16.46
CA VAL A 248 2.90 74.04 17.36
C VAL A 248 3.84 75.01 16.64
N THR A 249 4.75 74.51 15.78
CA THR A 249 5.64 75.39 15.01
C THR A 249 4.92 76.20 13.94
N GLU A 250 3.85 75.67 13.34
CA GLU A 250 3.01 76.43 12.41
C GLU A 250 2.28 77.57 13.14
N ASP A 251 1.65 77.30 14.29
CA ASP A 251 0.97 78.33 15.08
C ASP A 251 1.94 79.42 15.61
N ASP A 252 3.11 79.04 16.16
CA ASP A 252 4.13 80.00 16.59
C ASP A 252 4.61 80.89 15.42
N SER A 253 4.82 80.31 14.24
CA SER A 253 5.22 81.06 13.05
C SER A 253 4.14 82.03 12.56
N LYS A 254 2.87 81.64 12.70
CA LYS A 254 1.70 82.40 12.26
C LYS A 254 1.40 83.56 13.21
N VAL A 255 1.52 83.34 14.53
CA VAL A 255 1.42 84.40 15.54
C VAL A 255 2.52 85.44 15.33
N MET A 256 3.78 85.02 15.19
CA MET A 256 4.91 85.95 14.94
C MET A 256 4.73 86.77 13.67
N ASN A 257 4.16 86.19 12.60
CA ASN A 257 3.88 86.91 11.36
C ASN A 257 2.73 87.91 11.52
N SER A 258 1.63 87.53 12.19
CA SER A 258 0.51 88.45 12.51
C SER A 258 1.00 89.65 13.33
N ASP A 259 1.76 89.39 14.38
CA ASP A 259 2.32 90.41 15.27
C ASP A 259 3.27 91.38 14.54
N ALA A 260 3.96 90.90 13.50
CA ALA A 260 4.83 91.71 12.64
C ALA A 260 4.02 92.56 11.64
N VAL A 261 2.90 92.05 11.12
CA VAL A 261 1.96 92.80 10.26
C VAL A 261 1.30 93.93 11.07
N ASP A 262 0.71 93.62 12.23
CA ASP A 262 0.03 94.63 13.06
C ASP A 262 0.97 95.76 13.53
N LYS A 263 2.27 95.47 13.68
CA LYS A 263 3.30 96.48 13.99
C LYS A 263 3.58 97.37 12.78
N ARG A 264 3.63 96.82 11.56
CA ARG A 264 3.78 97.59 10.31
C ARG A 264 2.57 98.49 10.05
N GLU A 265 1.35 97.98 10.21
CA GLU A 265 0.12 98.75 10.02
C GLU A 265 0.02 99.93 11.00
N ARG A 266 0.39 99.73 12.28
CA ARG A 266 0.47 100.82 13.27
C ARG A 266 1.49 101.88 12.89
N VAL A 267 2.64 101.52 12.35
CA VAL A 267 3.64 102.49 11.86
C VAL A 267 3.12 103.26 10.65
N LEU A 268 2.44 102.60 9.71
CA LEU A 268 1.83 103.26 8.55
C LEU A 268 0.76 104.28 8.98
N SER A 269 -0.15 103.92 9.89
CA SER A 269 -1.17 104.85 10.40
C SER A 269 -0.57 106.05 11.16
N LEU A 270 0.59 105.89 11.81
CA LEU A 270 1.29 107.01 12.44
C LEU A 270 1.99 107.92 11.43
N LEU A 271 2.54 107.36 10.35
CA LEU A 271 3.12 108.13 9.25
C LEU A 271 2.06 108.91 8.46
N GLU A 272 0.89 108.30 8.24
CA GLU A 272 -0.27 108.93 7.61
C GLU A 272 -0.75 110.13 8.44
N LYS A 273 -0.97 109.94 9.75
CA LYS A 273 -1.32 111.03 10.69
C LYS A 273 -0.26 112.12 10.82
N LEU A 274 1.01 111.82 10.53
CA LEU A 274 2.07 112.84 10.47
C LEU A 274 2.02 113.62 9.14
N ALA A 275 1.71 112.96 8.03
CA ALA A 275 1.52 113.61 6.74
C ALA A 275 0.26 114.48 6.67
N GLU A 276 -0.79 114.13 7.42
CA GLU A 276 -2.04 114.92 7.54
C GLU A 276 -1.92 116.18 8.43
N ASN A 277 -0.83 116.32 9.20
CA ASN A 277 -0.60 117.42 10.15
C ASN A 277 0.52 118.40 9.70
N ILE A 278 0.84 118.43 8.40
CA ILE A 278 1.82 119.33 7.76
C ILE A 278 1.10 120.20 6.72
#